data_AF-A0A537Y0K2-F1
#
_entry.id   AF-A0A537Y0K2-F1
#
_cell.length_a   1.000
_cell.length_b   1.000
_cell.length_c   1.000
_cell.angle_alpha   90.00
_cell.angle_beta   90.00
_cell.angle_gamma   90.00
#
_symmetry.space_group_name_H-M   'P 1'
#
loop_
_entity.id
_entity.type
_entity.pdbx_description
1 polymer ?
#
loop_
_entity_poly.entity_id
_entity_poly.type
_entity_poly.pdbx_seq_one_letter_code
_entity_poly.pdbx_strand_id
1 'polypeptide(L)' 'MPIKRRASIILGAFEKAQTEIVGKAVVLTDGKAGTVEKLWLDELHGLRISIKGHRGKWPVSTIKFEQR' A
#
# COMPACT_ATOMS: atom_id res chain seq x y z
N MET A 1 -8.45 -20.60 15.27
CA MET A 1 -7.04 -20.48 14.86
C MET A 1 -6.24 -19.85 16.00
N PRO A 2 -5.04 -20.37 16.34
CA PRO A 2 -4.16 -19.74 17.32
C PRO A 2 -3.75 -18.34 16.87
N ILE A 3 -3.67 -17.38 17.80
CA ILE A 3 -3.34 -15.96 17.52
C ILE A 3 -2.02 -15.83 16.76
N LYS A 4 -1.00 -16.62 17.16
CA LYS A 4 0.30 -16.65 16.47
C LYS A 4 0.19 -16.98 14.98
N ARG A 5 -0.65 -17.96 14.61
CA ARG A 5 -0.87 -18.33 13.22
C ARG A 5 -1.50 -17.19 12.41
N ARG A 6 -2.48 -16.49 12.99
CA ARG A 6 -3.10 -15.32 12.34
C ARG A 6 -2.10 -14.19 12.14
N ALA A 7 -1.29 -13.87 13.15
CA ALA A 7 -0.25 -12.85 13.06
C ALA A 7 0.77 -13.16 11.95
N SER A 8 1.23 -14.41 11.85
CA SER A 8 2.15 -14.83 10.78
C SER A 8 1.54 -14.69 9.39
N ILE A 9 0.24 -14.98 9.21
CA ILE A 9 -0.44 -14.81 7.93
C ILE A 9 -0.49 -13.34 7.52
N ILE A 10 -0.81 -12.45 8.46
CA ILE A 10 -0.87 -11.00 8.19
C ILE A 10 0.52 -10.47 7.81
N LEU A 11 1.56 -10.86 8.56
CA LEU A 11 2.93 -10.45 8.26
C LEU A 11 3.38 -10.94 6.88
N GLY A 12 3.15 -12.21 6.55
CA GLY A 12 3.50 -12.75 5.23
C GLY A 12 2.73 -12.09 4.09
N ALA A 13 1.46 -11.73 4.29
CA ALA A 13 0.68 -10.98 3.31
C ALA A 13 1.22 -9.55 3.11
N PHE A 14 1.66 -8.89 4.19
CA PHE A 14 2.29 -7.58 4.14
C PHE A 14 3.63 -7.61 3.40
N GLU A 15 4.51 -8.56 3.71
CA GLU A 15 5.80 -8.74 3.03
C GLU A 15 5.60 -9.01 1.54
N LYS A 16 4.65 -9.90 1.20
CA LYS A 16 4.28 -10.15 -0.19
C LYS A 16 3.83 -8.87 -0.89
N ALA A 17 2.90 -8.12 -0.30
CA ALA A 17 2.45 -6.85 -0.87
C ALA A 17 3.60 -5.88 -1.10
N GLN A 18 4.53 -5.75 -0.14
CA GLN A 18 5.69 -4.88 -0.27
C GLN A 18 6.54 -5.25 -1.49
N THR A 19 6.83 -6.55 -1.70
CA THR A 19 7.59 -7.01 -2.88
C THR A 19 6.85 -6.83 -4.20
N GLU A 20 5.52 -6.94 -4.21
CA GLU A 20 4.73 -6.84 -5.44
C GLU A 20 4.54 -5.39 -5.91
N ILE A 21 4.41 -4.44 -4.98
CA ILE A 21 3.98 -3.07 -5.32
C ILE A 21 5.10 -2.03 -5.22
N VAL A 22 6.11 -2.20 -4.37
CA VAL A 22 7.19 -1.22 -4.25
C VAL A 22 7.99 -1.18 -5.56
N GLY A 23 8.24 0.03 -6.06
CA GLY A 23 8.87 0.26 -7.36
C GLY A 23 7.91 0.19 -8.56
N LYS A 24 6.65 -0.21 -8.36
CA LYS A 24 5.65 -0.16 -9.44
C LYS A 24 5.17 1.25 -9.70
N ALA A 25 4.87 1.54 -10.97
CA ALA A 25 4.20 2.76 -11.37
C ALA A 25 2.71 2.70 -10.99
N VAL A 26 2.17 3.84 -10.58
CA VAL A 26 0.76 4.03 -10.24
C VAL A 26 0.26 5.32 -10.88
N VAL A 27 -1.02 5.34 -11.25
CA VAL A 27 -1.71 6.54 -11.74
C VAL A 27 -2.73 6.96 -10.68
N LEU A 28 -2.65 8.23 -10.29
CA LEU A 28 -3.58 8.84 -9.34
C LEU A 28 -4.84 9.30 -10.07
N THR A 29 -5.90 9.50 -9.29
CA THR A 29 -7.20 9.96 -9.82
C THR A 29 -7.15 11.37 -10.44
N ASP A 30 -6.13 12.16 -10.13
CA ASP A 30 -5.89 13.46 -10.75
C ASP A 30 -5.05 13.35 -12.05
N GLY A 31 -4.85 12.13 -12.57
CA GLY A 31 -4.11 11.85 -13.78
C GLY A 31 -2.59 11.87 -13.62
N LYS A 32 -2.06 12.15 -12.42
CA LYS A 32 -0.62 12.12 -12.21
C LYS A 32 -0.10 10.70 -12.03
N ALA A 33 1.03 10.41 -12.66
CA ALA A 33 1.77 9.18 -12.43
C ALA A 33 2.78 9.34 -11.29
N GLY A 34 3.11 8.24 -10.63
CA GLY A 34 4.20 8.16 -9.67
C GLY A 34 4.67 6.74 -9.47
N THR A 35 5.70 6.56 -8.66
CA THR A 35 6.24 5.24 -8.31
C THR A 35 6.00 5.00 -6.84
N VAL A 36 5.49 3.82 -6.48
CA VAL A 36 5.36 3.43 -5.08
C VAL A 36 6.76 3.32 -4.47
N GLU A 37 7.00 4.08 -3.41
CA GLU A 37 8.31 4.17 -2.75
C GLU A 37 8.36 3.32 -1.48
N LYS A 38 7.32 3.37 -0.63
CA LYS A 38 7.25 2.57 0.61
C LYS A 38 5.84 2.10 0.89
N LEU A 39 5.76 0.98 1.60
CA LEU A 39 4.55 0.39 2.16
C LEU A 39 4.75 0.16 3.66
N TRP A 40 3.81 0.60 4.51
CA TRP A 40 3.89 0.38 5.95
C TRP A 40 2.51 0.19 6.58
N LEU A 41 2.49 -0.41 7.77
CA LEU A 41 1.29 -0.52 8.59
C LEU A 41 1.24 0.65 9.59
N ASP A 42 0.04 1.18 9.84
CA ASP A 42 -0.20 2.13 10.93
C ASP A 42 -1.51 1.80 11.67
N GLU A 43 -1.59 2.17 12.95
CA GLU A 43 -2.72 1.81 13.82
C GLU A 43 -4.04 2.51 13.44
N LEU A 44 -3.99 3.65 12.76
CA LEU A 44 -5.14 4.48 12.41
C LEU A 44 -5.75 4.07 11.05
N HIS A 45 -4.93 3.76 10.06
CA HIS A 45 -5.36 3.51 8.67
C HIS A 45 -5.11 2.07 8.18
N GLY A 46 -4.42 1.24 8.97
CA GLY A 46 -4.07 -0.12 8.57
C GLY A 46 -2.87 -0.10 7.62
N LEU A 47 -3.09 0.04 6.31
CA LEU A 47 -2.04 -0.05 5.28
C LEU A 47 -1.82 1.31 4.58
N ARG A 48 -0.56 1.75 4.51
CA ARG A 48 -0.16 2.99 3.86
C ARG A 48 0.87 2.79 2.76
N ILE A 49 0.76 3.64 1.74
CA ILE A 49 1.70 3.72 0.63
C ILE A 49 2.25 5.15 0.51
N SER A 50 3.56 5.30 0.30
CA SER A 50 4.14 6.55 -0.23
C SER A 50 4.40 6.42 -1.72
N ILE A 51 4.19 7.51 -2.44
CA ILE A 51 4.46 7.61 -3.87
C ILE A 51 5.52 8.69 -4.06
N LYS A 52 6.62 8.34 -4.73
CA LYS A 52 7.76 9.23 -4.95
C LYS A 52 7.31 10.50 -5.68
N GLY A 53 7.74 11.65 -5.18
CA GLY A 53 7.41 12.96 -5.78
C GLY A 53 6.00 13.46 -5.45
N HIS A 54 5.22 12.69 -4.69
CA HIS A 54 3.89 13.08 -4.25
C HIS A 54 3.90 13.38 -2.76
N ARG A 55 3.81 14.66 -2.41
CA ARG A 55 3.43 15.05 -1.05
C ARG A 55 1.97 14.67 -0.88
N GLY A 56 1.73 13.46 -0.34
CA GLY A 56 0.40 12.92 -0.14
C GLY A 56 -0.51 13.97 0.51
N LYS A 57 -1.65 14.25 -0.13
CA LYS A 57 -2.72 15.02 0.50
C LYS A 57 -3.38 14.11 1.53
N TRP A 58 -3.33 14.47 2.80
CA TRP A 58 -4.19 13.82 3.81
C TRP A 58 -5.68 14.03 3.46
N PRO A 59 -6.61 13.09 3.71
CA PRO A 59 -6.47 11.70 4.18
C PRO A 59 -6.89 10.64 3.13
N VAL A 60 -6.33 9.43 3.27
CA VAL A 60 -6.70 8.17 2.58
C VAL A 60 -6.81 8.22 1.04
N SER A 61 -5.72 7.90 0.35
CA SER A 61 -5.77 7.51 -1.06
C SER A 61 -6.41 6.12 -1.18
N THR A 62 -7.67 6.05 -1.60
CA THR A 62 -8.32 4.77 -1.93
C THR A 62 -7.58 4.12 -3.10
N ILE A 63 -6.93 2.98 -2.88
CA ILE A 63 -6.38 2.16 -3.95
C ILE A 63 -7.57 1.55 -4.70
N LYS A 64 -7.84 2.04 -5.91
CA LYS A 64 -8.75 1.35 -6.83
C LYS A 64 -7.91 0.42 -7.69
N PHE A 65 -8.24 -0.87 -7.65
CA PHE A 65 -7.71 -1.82 -8.63
C PHE A 65 -8.33 -1.49 -9.99
N GLU A 66 -7.54 -1.44 -11.06
CA GLU A 66 -8.10 -1.42 -12.40
C GLU A 66 -8.95 -2.69 -12.57
N GLN A 67 -10.24 -2.49 -12.85
CA GLN A 67 -11.09 -3.58 -13.33
C GLN A 67 -10.66 -3.88 -14.76
N ARG A 68 -10.32 -5.14 -14.98
CA ARG A 68 -10.01 -5.69 -16.30
C ARG A 68 -11.30 -6.11 -17.01
#